data_AF-A0A5N8UUT7-F1
#
_entry.id   AF-A0A5N8UUT7-F1
#
_cell.length_a   1.000
_cell.length_b   1.000
_cell.length_c   1.000
_cell.angle_alpha   90.00
_cell.angle_beta   90.00
_cell.angle_gamma   90.00
#
_symmetry.space_group_name_H-M   'P 1'
#
loop_
_entity.id
_entity.type
_entity.pdbx_description
1 polymer ?
#
loop_
_entity_poly.entity_id
_entity_poly.type
_entity_poly.pdbx_seq_one_letter_code
_entity_poly.pdbx_strand_id
1 'polypeptide(L)'
;MKLALLLSIFLLSAASTHSFADECVVLLHGLGRSAASMEKLEDRLKDHGYVVANIDYPSRKMSIESLAKIAVVEGLETCTKATARQINFVTHSLGGILVRQYYTIPYKYQVSSETLSFFNSRHIDEEMVIPF
;
A
#
# COMPACT_ATOMS: atom_id res chain seq x y z
N MET A 1 -37.28 2.41 34.86
CA MET A 1 -35.90 1.88 34.83
C MET A 1 -35.55 1.15 33.53
N LYS A 2 -36.43 0.32 32.94
CA LYS A 2 -36.17 -0.39 31.67
C LYS A 2 -36.03 0.52 30.42
N LEU A 3 -36.71 1.67 30.39
CA LEU A 3 -36.68 2.60 29.24
C LEU A 3 -35.36 3.40 29.14
N ALA A 4 -34.72 3.73 30.28
CA ALA A 4 -33.42 4.39 30.31
C ALA A 4 -32.28 3.45 29.88
N LEU A 5 -32.41 2.15 30.16
CA LEU A 5 -31.45 1.12 29.76
C LEU A 5 -31.49 0.84 28.24
N LEU A 6 -32.67 0.94 27.61
CA LEU A 6 -32.81 0.78 26.15
C LEU A 6 -32.26 2.00 25.39
N LEU A 7 -32.38 3.21 25.96
CA LEU A 7 -31.76 4.40 25.38
C LEU A 7 -30.22 4.34 25.44
N SER A 8 -29.63 3.79 26.52
CA SER A 8 -28.17 3.69 26.65
C SER A 8 -27.55 2.67 25.69
N ILE A 9 -28.29 1.62 25.31
CA ILE A 9 -27.81 0.60 24.36
C ILE A 9 -27.83 1.15 22.91
N PHE A 10 -28.80 2.00 22.57
CA PHE A 10 -28.90 2.63 21.24
C PHE A 10 -27.83 3.73 21.03
N LEU A 11 -27.43 4.44 22.09
CA LEU A 11 -26.34 5.42 22.02
C LEU A 11 -24.94 4.79 21.89
N LEU A 12 -24.76 3.54 22.34
CA LEU A 12 -23.45 2.87 22.28
C LEU A 12 -23.14 2.22 20.92
N SER A 13 -24.14 2.10 20.04
CA SER A 13 -23.99 1.51 18.70
C SER A 13 -23.60 2.52 17.61
N ALA A 14 -23.51 3.81 17.94
CA ALA A 14 -23.42 4.89 16.95
C ALA A 14 -22.00 5.41 16.65
N ALA A 15 -20.93 4.83 17.21
CA ALA A 15 -19.60 5.45 17.10
C ALA A 15 -18.46 4.45 16.84
N SER A 16 -18.58 3.68 15.76
CA SER A 16 -17.42 3.11 15.07
C SER A 16 -17.46 3.55 13.60
N THR A 17 -17.47 4.85 13.36
CA THR A 17 -17.13 5.38 12.03
C THR A 17 -15.63 5.17 11.86
N HIS A 18 -15.23 4.02 11.31
CA HIS A 18 -13.86 3.83 10.86
C HIS A 18 -13.65 4.84 9.73
N SER A 19 -12.84 5.86 9.99
CA SER A 19 -12.45 6.79 8.95
C SER A 19 -11.49 6.07 8.03
N PHE A 20 -11.87 5.86 6.76
CA PHE A 20 -10.95 5.32 5.75
C PHE A 20 -9.75 6.24 5.48
N ALA A 21 -9.70 7.44 6.08
CA ALA A 21 -8.53 8.30 6.06
C ALA A 21 -7.27 7.61 6.62
N ASP A 22 -7.43 6.55 7.42
CA ASP A 22 -6.33 5.73 7.92
C ASP A 22 -5.92 4.59 6.96
N GLU A 23 -6.65 4.40 5.86
CA GLU A 23 -6.38 3.37 4.85
C GLU A 23 -5.86 3.99 3.54
N CYS A 24 -4.86 3.35 2.94
CA CYS A 24 -4.33 3.73 1.64
C CYS A 24 -4.47 2.60 0.62
N VAL A 25 -4.82 2.95 -0.62
CA VAL A 25 -4.93 2.00 -1.73
C VAL A 25 -3.86 2.29 -2.76
N VAL A 26 -2.98 1.31 -3.00
CA VAL A 26 -2.02 1.35 -4.12
C VAL A 26 -2.70 0.79 -5.37
N LEU A 27 -2.70 1.56 -6.45
CA LEU A 27 -3.21 1.15 -7.76
C LEU A 27 -2.05 0.83 -8.70
N LEU A 28 -2.07 -0.39 -9.28
CA LEU A 28 -1.06 -0.84 -10.24
C LEU A 28 -1.73 -1.26 -11.55
N HIS A 29 -1.39 -0.55 -12.64
CA HIS A 29 -1.98 -0.78 -13.97
C HIS A 29 -1.48 -2.08 -14.64
N GLY A 30 -1.95 -2.39 -15.85
CA GLY A 30 -1.53 -3.58 -16.62
C GLY A 30 -0.40 -3.33 -17.64
N LEU A 31 0.02 -4.40 -18.32
CA LEU A 31 0.96 -4.35 -19.44
C LEU A 31 0.46 -3.44 -20.56
N GLY A 32 1.32 -2.54 -21.05
CA GLY A 32 1.01 -1.60 -22.12
C GLY A 32 0.06 -0.45 -21.72
N ARG A 33 -0.22 -0.30 -20.43
CA ARG A 33 -1.02 0.79 -19.86
C ARG A 33 -0.15 1.78 -19.08
N SER A 34 -0.80 2.80 -18.55
CA SER A 34 -0.28 3.80 -17.61
C SER A 34 -1.25 3.97 -16.42
N ALA A 35 -0.85 4.75 -15.42
CA ALA A 35 -1.67 5.15 -14.27
C ALA A 35 -3.01 5.77 -14.67
N ALA A 36 -3.06 6.45 -15.83
CA ALA A 36 -4.30 7.03 -16.38
C ALA A 36 -5.42 6.00 -16.56
N SER A 37 -5.07 4.73 -16.81
CA SER A 37 -6.07 3.66 -16.91
C SER A 37 -6.79 3.33 -15.60
N MET A 38 -6.30 3.86 -14.48
CA MET A 38 -6.81 3.63 -13.13
C MET A 38 -7.44 4.91 -12.51
N GLU A 39 -7.33 6.09 -13.15
CA GLU A 39 -7.80 7.39 -12.62
C GLU A 39 -9.27 7.36 -12.19
N LYS A 40 -10.16 6.76 -12.99
CA LYS A 40 -11.58 6.65 -12.63
C LYS A 40 -11.80 5.91 -11.31
N LEU A 41 -10.96 4.91 -11.00
CA LEU A 41 -11.04 4.19 -9.73
C LEU A 41 -10.40 5.00 -8.60
N GLU A 42 -9.29 5.67 -8.88
CA GLU A 42 -8.65 6.60 -7.95
C GLU A 42 -9.64 7.65 -7.44
N ASP A 43 -10.33 8.35 -8.35
CA ASP A 43 -11.32 9.37 -7.99
C ASP A 43 -12.40 8.80 -7.07
N ARG A 44 -12.92 7.61 -7.40
CA ARG A 44 -14.00 6.96 -6.63
C ARG A 44 -13.54 6.50 -5.25
N LEU A 45 -12.29 6.11 -5.09
CA LEU A 45 -11.72 5.75 -3.79
C LEU A 45 -11.48 7.02 -2.96
N LYS A 46 -10.96 8.09 -3.56
CA LYS A 46 -10.80 9.39 -2.89
C LYS A 46 -12.14 9.97 -2.42
N ASP A 47 -13.18 9.87 -3.25
CA ASP A 47 -14.55 10.26 -2.90
C ASP A 47 -15.13 9.48 -1.71
N HIS A 48 -14.53 8.34 -1.37
CA HIS A 48 -14.90 7.50 -0.21
C HIS A 48 -13.91 7.60 0.95
N GLY A 49 -12.99 8.57 0.89
CA GLY A 49 -12.10 8.92 1.99
C GLY A 49 -10.81 8.11 2.06
N TYR A 50 -10.50 7.28 1.06
CA TYR A 50 -9.22 6.58 0.98
C TYR A 50 -8.10 7.52 0.55
N VAL A 51 -6.90 7.33 1.11
CA VAL A 51 -5.66 7.78 0.46
C VAL A 51 -5.39 6.86 -0.73
N VAL A 52 -4.96 7.40 -1.87
CA VAL A 52 -4.70 6.59 -3.06
C VAL A 52 -3.33 6.91 -3.63
N ALA A 53 -2.54 5.87 -3.88
CA ALA A 53 -1.26 5.92 -4.58
C ALA A 53 -1.43 5.29 -5.97
N ASN A 54 -1.73 6.11 -6.98
CA ASN A 54 -1.87 5.64 -8.36
C ASN A 54 -0.51 5.71 -9.09
N ILE A 55 0.15 4.57 -9.23
CA ILE A 55 1.56 4.50 -9.65
C ILE A 55 1.68 4.26 -11.15
N ASP A 56 2.45 5.11 -11.83
CA ASP A 56 2.82 4.91 -13.24
C ASP A 56 4.16 4.19 -13.36
N TYR A 57 4.27 3.24 -14.28
CA TYR A 57 5.53 2.54 -14.52
C TYR A 57 5.68 2.03 -15.96
N PRO A 58 6.91 1.88 -16.47
CA PRO A 58 7.16 1.54 -17.87
C PRO A 58 6.97 0.04 -18.16
N SER A 59 5.73 -0.42 -18.10
CA SER A 59 5.31 -1.85 -18.10
C SER A 59 5.85 -2.73 -19.23
N ARG A 60 6.38 -2.16 -20.32
CA ARG A 60 6.95 -2.89 -21.48
C ARG A 60 8.48 -2.85 -21.57
N LYS A 61 9.15 -2.13 -20.66
CA LYS A 61 10.57 -1.77 -20.83
C LYS A 61 11.50 -2.47 -19.84
N MET A 62 10.97 -3.15 -18.84
CA MET A 62 11.74 -3.67 -17.71
C MET A 62 11.25 -5.08 -17.34
N SER A 63 12.10 -5.83 -16.63
CA SER A 63 11.75 -7.16 -16.12
C SER A 63 10.69 -7.06 -15.03
N ILE A 64 9.99 -8.17 -14.77
CA ILE A 64 8.99 -8.26 -13.70
C ILE A 64 9.62 -7.91 -12.33
N GLU A 65 10.85 -8.38 -12.06
CA GLU A 65 11.55 -8.08 -10.80
C GLU A 65 11.84 -6.59 -10.65
N SER A 66 12.36 -5.94 -11.69
CA SER A 66 12.67 -4.51 -11.63
C SER A 66 11.39 -3.67 -11.54
N LEU A 67 10.35 -4.04 -12.29
CA LEU A 67 9.04 -3.38 -12.21
C LEU A 67 8.40 -3.54 -10.82
N ALA A 68 8.50 -4.72 -10.21
CA ALA A 68 8.00 -4.96 -8.87
C ALA A 68 8.71 -4.09 -7.83
N LYS A 69 10.05 -3.96 -7.90
CA LYS A 69 10.80 -3.08 -7.00
C LYS A 69 10.36 -1.64 -7.14
N ILE A 70 10.31 -1.08 -8.35
CA ILE A 70 9.99 0.35 -8.48
C ILE A 70 8.53 0.63 -8.15
N ALA A 71 7.59 -0.12 -8.72
CA ALA A 71 6.17 0.24 -8.66
C ALA A 71 5.54 -0.09 -7.29
N VAL A 72 5.92 -1.21 -6.68
CA VAL A 72 5.38 -1.61 -5.37
C VAL A 72 6.01 -0.78 -4.26
N VAL A 73 7.34 -0.53 -4.29
CA VAL A 73 7.99 0.32 -3.28
C VAL A 73 7.47 1.75 -3.35
N GLU A 74 7.33 2.33 -4.54
CA GLU A 74 6.77 3.68 -4.69
C GLU A 74 5.35 3.79 -4.10
N GLY A 75 4.50 2.79 -4.36
CA GLY A 75 3.17 2.69 -3.76
C GLY A 75 3.19 2.61 -2.24
N LEU A 76 4.03 1.73 -1.69
CA LEU A 76 4.20 1.56 -0.24
C LEU A 76 4.73 2.84 0.42
N GLU A 77 5.75 3.47 -0.16
CA GLU A 77 6.31 4.73 0.35
C GLU A 77 5.27 5.85 0.33
N THR A 78 4.50 5.97 -0.76
CA THR A 78 3.47 7.00 -0.89
C THR A 78 2.41 6.84 0.21
N CYS A 79 1.93 5.62 0.42
CA CYS A 79 0.99 5.32 1.49
C CYS A 79 1.57 5.51 2.90
N THR A 80 2.84 5.14 3.10
CA THR A 80 3.53 5.30 4.40
C THR A 80 3.73 6.77 4.75
N LYS A 81 4.10 7.62 3.77
CA LYS A 81 4.23 9.08 3.93
C LYS A 81 2.89 9.74 4.29
N ALA A 82 1.77 9.16 3.84
CA ALA A 82 0.43 9.57 4.22
C ALA A 82 -0.03 9.06 5.60
N THR A 83 0.85 8.39 6.37
CA THR A 83 0.58 7.84 7.71
C THR A 83 -0.56 6.82 7.76
N ALA A 84 -0.83 6.15 6.64
CA ALA A 84 -1.85 5.11 6.58
C ALA A 84 -1.48 3.92 7.48
N ARG A 85 -2.45 3.45 8.28
CA ARG A 85 -2.32 2.28 9.16
C ARG A 85 -2.51 0.96 8.41
N GLN A 86 -3.23 1.00 7.29
CA GLN A 86 -3.48 -0.16 6.45
C GLN A 86 -3.26 0.20 4.99
N ILE A 87 -2.54 -0.67 4.29
CA ILE A 87 -2.27 -0.52 2.85
C ILE A 87 -2.96 -1.66 2.11
N ASN A 88 -3.80 -1.30 1.16
CA ASN A 88 -4.53 -2.20 0.27
C ASN A 88 -3.94 -2.10 -1.14
N PHE A 89 -3.98 -3.19 -1.91
CA PHE A 89 -3.58 -3.20 -3.32
C PHE A 89 -4.79 -3.49 -4.20
N VAL A 90 -5.00 -2.66 -5.23
CA VAL A 90 -5.90 -2.97 -6.34
C VAL A 90 -5.11 -2.95 -7.64
N THR A 91 -5.20 -4.03 -8.39
CA THR A 91 -4.32 -4.23 -9.55
C THR A 91 -5.10 -4.62 -10.79
N HIS A 92 -4.52 -4.33 -11.95
CA HIS A 92 -5.01 -4.82 -13.24
C HIS A 92 -3.96 -5.72 -13.90
N SER A 93 -4.28 -7.00 -14.12
CA SER A 93 -3.44 -7.96 -14.85
C SER A 93 -1.99 -7.98 -14.34
N LEU A 94 -1.01 -7.50 -15.13
CA LEU A 94 0.42 -7.43 -14.77
C LEU A 94 0.66 -6.84 -13.37
N GLY A 95 -0.11 -5.82 -12.95
CA GLY A 95 0.05 -5.23 -11.61
C GLY A 95 -0.03 -6.26 -10.49
N GLY A 96 -0.90 -7.27 -10.61
CA GLY A 96 -1.00 -8.35 -9.61
C GLY A 96 0.21 -9.29 -9.62
N ILE A 97 0.84 -9.49 -10.78
CA ILE A 97 2.10 -10.24 -10.88
C ILE A 97 3.22 -9.47 -10.18
N LEU A 98 3.27 -8.15 -10.31
CA LEU A 98 4.27 -7.31 -9.65
C LEU A 98 4.18 -7.41 -8.13
N VAL A 99 2.96 -7.33 -7.57
CA VAL A 99 2.75 -7.50 -6.11
C VAL A 99 3.25 -8.86 -5.65
N ARG A 100 2.90 -9.94 -6.37
CA ARG A 100 3.36 -11.30 -6.01
C ARG A 100 4.87 -11.42 -6.10
N GLN A 101 5.48 -10.90 -7.16
CA GLN A 101 6.93 -10.90 -7.33
C GLN A 101 7.60 -10.14 -6.17
N TYR A 102 7.08 -8.99 -5.78
CA TYR A 102 7.64 -8.18 -4.70
C TYR A 102 7.79 -8.98 -3.40
N TYR A 103 6.77 -9.74 -3.01
CA TYR A 103 6.81 -10.58 -1.81
C TYR A 103 7.77 -11.79 -1.90
N THR A 104 8.31 -12.09 -3.08
CA THR A 104 9.37 -13.11 -3.23
C THR A 104 10.79 -12.53 -3.11
N ILE A 105 10.94 -11.21 -3.22
CA ILE A 105 12.24 -10.54 -3.17
C ILE A 105 12.69 -10.49 -1.70
N PRO A 106 13.90 -10.95 -1.35
CA PRO A 106 14.40 -10.80 0.01
C PRO A 106 14.45 -9.33 0.42
N TYR A 107 14.09 -9.02 1.68
CA TYR A 107 13.94 -7.63 2.16
C TYR A 107 15.17 -6.76 1.91
N LYS A 108 16.38 -7.31 2.02
CA LYS A 108 17.63 -6.59 1.72
C LYS A 108 17.74 -6.07 0.27
N TYR A 109 16.88 -6.50 -0.64
CA TYR A 109 16.81 -6.00 -2.01
C TYR A 109 15.57 -5.13 -2.28
N GLN A 110 14.81 -4.80 -1.23
CA GLN A 110 13.64 -3.91 -1.25
C GLN A 110 13.96 -2.51 -0.70
N VAL A 111 15.06 -2.35 0.05
CA VAL A 111 15.48 -1.09 0.69
C VAL A 111 16.54 -0.33 -0.11
N SER A 112 16.61 0.99 0.08
CA SER A 112 17.60 1.85 -0.59
C SER A 112 19.05 1.46 -0.23
N SER A 113 19.99 1.75 -1.12
CA SER A 113 21.43 1.49 -0.91
C SER A 113 21.98 2.17 0.35
N GLU A 114 21.45 3.33 0.71
CA GLU A 114 21.81 4.05 1.94
C GLU A 114 21.31 3.31 3.19
N THR A 115 20.09 2.80 3.13
CA THR A 115 19.49 1.99 4.20
C THR A 115 20.28 0.70 4.41
N LEU A 116 20.69 0.05 3.32
CA LEU A 116 21.54 -1.15 3.37
C LEU A 116 22.92 -0.86 3.96
N SER A 117 23.54 0.25 3.55
CA SER A 117 24.83 0.67 4.09
C SER A 117 24.75 0.95 5.59
N PHE A 118 23.63 1.50 6.08
CA PHE A 118 23.39 1.73 7.49
C PHE A 118 23.32 0.41 8.29
N PHE A 119 22.56 -0.58 7.81
CA PHE A 119 22.47 -1.89 8.47
C PHE A 119 23.81 -2.63 8.49
N ASN A 120 24.53 -2.65 7.36
CA ASN A 120 25.86 -3.27 7.26
C ASN A 120 26.88 -2.63 8.20
N SER A 121 26.85 -1.30 8.35
CA SER A 121 27.74 -0.59 9.28
C SER A 121 27.51 -0.97 10.75
N ARG A 122 26.34 -1.53 11.09
CA ARG A 122 25.93 -1.83 12.46
C ARG A 122 26.11 -3.31 12.83
N HIS A 123 26.64 -4.14 11.92
CA HIS A 123 26.77 -5.60 12.09
C HIS A 123 25.45 -6.25 12.55
N ILE A 124 24.32 -5.71 12.10
CA ILE A 124 23.01 -6.31 12.36
C ILE A 124 22.86 -7.46 11.36
N ASP A 125 22.66 -8.67 11.87
CA ASP A 125 22.48 -9.86 11.05
C ASP A 125 21.34 -9.64 10.04
N GLU A 126 21.58 -9.98 8.77
CA GLU A 126 20.65 -9.72 7.67
C GLU A 126 19.26 -10.38 7.85
N GLU A 127 19.17 -11.43 8.67
CA GLU A 127 17.91 -12.10 9.05
C GLU A 127 17.09 -11.37 10.12
N MET A 128 17.70 -10.40 10.82
CA MET A 128 17.06 -9.63 11.90
C MET A 128 16.33 -8.38 11.40
N VAL A 129 16.37 -8.11 10.10
CA VAL A 129 15.63 -7.00 9.49
C VAL A 129 14.26 -7.49 9.07
N ILE A 130 13.39 -7.70 10.06
CA ILE A 130 11.97 -7.98 9.87
C ILE A 130 11.23 -6.65 10.00
N PRO A 131 10.55 -6.12 8.97
CA PRO A 131 9.64 -5.00 9.17
C PRO A 131 8.29 -5.51 9.69
N PHE A 132 7.74 -4.70 10.58
CA PHE A 132 6.37 -4.77 11.08
C PHE A 132 5.33 -4.60 9.96
#